data_AF-A0A562V865-F1
#
_entry.id   AF-A0A562V865-F1
#
_cell.length_a   1.000
_cell.length_b   1.000
_cell.length_c   1.000
_cell.angle_alpha   90.00
_cell.angle_beta   90.00
_cell.angle_gamma   90.00
#
_symmetry.space_group_name_H-M   'P 1'
#
loop_
_entity.id
_entity.type
_entity.pdbx_description
1 polymer ?
#
loop_
_entity_poly.entity_id
_entity_poly.type
_entity_poly.pdbx_seq_one_letter_code
_entity_poly.pdbx_strand_id
1 'polypeptide(L)'
;MKKIIAAIGLMSAAAIAGCGGSGSSSTAQTAPVSGVVADGYLQNALVFLDKNGNYQLDAGEPNTTTDQNGGYTLNIDPADVGKYPIVAVAIKGQTIDRDTGSAVSSSYLLSTPAAGVSGTVSNFISPMSTLIMEKLQANPGMTLADAMAQLRNQLNMPAGMDMLGNYVAGAGPGQSFVAQYQTMHQVAQQMAGLMGSQSGLVMSGNNANMARFRSMMGQINQNLPQIASNAGQVNSTFMNSMMNQMQTTLTGIPVSSGLRNFSSLFRNMTSHQYFWNYSSGQMRPRSGMM
;
A
#
# COMPACT_ATOMS: atom_id res chain seq x y z
N MET A 1 -61.55 -24.20 18.67
CA MET A 1 -62.34 -25.05 17.76
C MET A 1 -62.31 -24.42 16.37
N LYS A 2 -62.11 -25.26 15.36
CA LYS A 2 -61.93 -24.95 13.92
C LYS A 2 -63.04 -24.07 13.36
N LYS A 3 -62.72 -23.19 12.38
CA LYS A 3 -63.14 -23.34 10.97
C LYS A 3 -62.14 -22.65 10.03
N ILE A 4 -61.65 -23.45 9.08
CA ILE A 4 -60.89 -23.10 7.88
C ILE A 4 -61.91 -22.81 6.77
N ILE A 5 -61.71 -21.76 5.96
CA ILE A 5 -62.20 -21.70 4.57
C ILE A 5 -61.13 -21.01 3.72
N ALA A 6 -60.72 -21.71 2.67
CA ALA A 6 -59.83 -21.30 1.60
C ALA A 6 -60.63 -20.76 0.40
N ALA A 7 -60.01 -19.94 -0.48
CA ALA A 7 -60.02 -20.11 -1.95
C ALA A 7 -59.61 -18.86 -2.76
N ILE A 8 -58.61 -19.06 -3.64
CA ILE A 8 -58.56 -18.71 -5.08
C ILE A 8 -58.39 -17.23 -5.51
N GLY A 9 -57.12 -16.90 -5.81
CA GLY A 9 -56.58 -16.50 -7.13
C GLY A 9 -57.28 -15.48 -8.03
N LEU A 10 -56.55 -14.43 -8.43
CA LEU A 10 -56.69 -13.75 -9.72
C LEU A 10 -55.36 -13.11 -10.15
N MET A 11 -54.78 -13.66 -11.22
CA MET A 11 -53.73 -13.04 -12.01
C MET A 11 -54.24 -11.71 -12.59
N SER A 12 -53.43 -10.67 -12.56
CA SER A 12 -53.60 -9.48 -13.39
C SER A 12 -52.24 -9.04 -13.89
N ALA A 13 -51.96 -9.40 -15.14
CA ALA A 13 -50.81 -8.94 -15.90
C ALA A 13 -51.00 -7.47 -16.24
N ALA A 14 -50.18 -6.60 -15.67
CA ALA A 14 -50.08 -5.21 -16.09
C ALA A 14 -49.08 -5.13 -17.26
N ALA A 15 -49.61 -4.90 -18.46
CA ALA A 15 -48.81 -4.53 -19.62
C ALA A 15 -48.28 -3.12 -19.42
N ILE A 16 -46.96 -2.99 -19.24
CA ILE A 16 -46.26 -1.71 -19.32
C ILE A 16 -45.84 -1.53 -20.78
N ALA A 17 -46.60 -0.73 -21.51
CA ALA A 17 -46.15 -0.11 -22.74
C ALA A 17 -45.19 1.03 -22.36
N GLY A 18 -43.90 0.83 -22.63
CA GLY A 18 -42.86 1.84 -22.47
C GLY A 18 -42.11 2.03 -23.80
N CYS A 19 -42.31 3.21 -24.38
CA CYS A 19 -41.51 3.91 -25.39
C CYS A 19 -40.02 3.49 -25.37
N GLY A 20 -39.30 3.20 -26.46
CA GLY A 20 -39.32 3.86 -27.75
C GLY A 20 -38.27 4.98 -27.80
N GLY A 21 -37.00 4.65 -28.03
CA GLY A 21 -36.06 5.59 -28.66
C GLY A 21 -34.74 5.88 -27.96
N SER A 22 -33.70 5.84 -28.81
CA SER A 22 -32.51 6.69 -28.82
C SER A 22 -31.33 6.38 -27.92
N GLY A 23 -30.26 5.94 -28.60
CA GLY A 23 -28.90 6.34 -28.28
C GLY A 23 -28.31 5.63 -27.08
N SER A 24 -27.86 4.39 -27.26
CA SER A 24 -26.85 3.81 -26.37
C SER A 24 -25.52 4.54 -26.58
N SER A 25 -25.40 5.75 -26.05
CA SER A 25 -24.13 6.24 -25.54
C SER A 25 -23.84 5.38 -24.31
N SER A 26 -23.19 4.25 -24.51
CA SER A 26 -22.62 3.46 -23.44
C SER A 26 -21.56 4.33 -22.74
N THR A 27 -21.99 5.14 -21.77
CA THR A 27 -21.07 5.66 -20.77
C THR A 27 -20.45 4.44 -20.15
N ALA A 28 -19.17 4.20 -20.44
CA ALA A 28 -18.42 3.10 -19.82
C ALA A 28 -18.62 3.24 -18.32
N GLN A 29 -19.32 2.27 -17.73
CA GLN A 29 -19.65 2.31 -16.32
C GLN A 29 -18.34 2.14 -15.55
N THR A 30 -17.89 3.19 -14.89
CA THR A 30 -16.70 3.17 -14.03
C THR A 30 -17.09 2.98 -12.57
N ALA A 31 -16.30 2.23 -11.82
CA ALA A 31 -16.40 2.13 -10.36
C ALA A 31 -15.41 3.12 -9.70
N PRO A 32 -15.87 4.01 -8.80
CA PRO A 32 -14.98 4.89 -8.06
C PRO A 32 -14.28 4.12 -6.94
N VAL A 33 -12.95 4.20 -6.90
CA VAL A 33 -12.11 3.72 -5.81
C VAL A 33 -11.46 4.91 -5.14
N SER A 34 -11.82 5.18 -3.90
CA SER A 34 -11.30 6.31 -3.13
C SER A 34 -10.31 5.86 -2.07
N GLY A 35 -9.30 6.68 -1.81
CA GLY A 35 -8.24 6.39 -0.86
C GLY A 35 -7.48 7.63 -0.44
N VAL A 36 -6.36 7.42 0.25
CA VAL A 36 -5.48 8.50 0.72
C VAL A 36 -4.02 8.11 0.49
N VAL A 37 -3.20 9.05 0.06
CA VAL A 37 -1.74 8.90 -0.07
C VAL A 37 -1.05 9.67 1.05
N ALA A 38 -0.18 9.00 1.82
CA ALA A 38 0.61 9.67 2.84
C ALA A 38 1.93 8.96 3.19
N ASP A 39 2.99 9.76 3.36
CA ASP A 39 4.04 9.58 4.38
C ASP A 39 3.84 10.57 5.57
N GLY A 40 2.69 11.25 5.56
CA GLY A 40 2.49 12.68 5.67
C GLY A 40 1.56 13.01 4.50
N TYR A 41 0.39 13.64 4.71
CA TYR A 41 -0.60 13.71 3.61
C TYR A 41 0.05 14.35 2.37
N LEU A 42 -0.04 13.68 1.21
CA LEU A 42 0.64 14.14 -0.01
C LEU A 42 -0.36 14.77 -0.95
N GLN A 43 -0.31 16.10 -1.08
CA GLN A 43 -1.13 16.86 -2.02
C GLN A 43 -0.47 16.91 -3.40
N ASN A 44 -1.26 16.86 -4.48
CA ASN A 44 -0.76 16.89 -5.86
C ASN A 44 0.18 15.72 -6.22
N ALA A 45 0.00 14.55 -5.60
CA ALA A 45 0.66 13.30 -6.01
C ALA A 45 -0.12 12.67 -7.16
N LEU A 46 0.59 12.14 -8.16
CA LEU A 46 -0.01 11.36 -9.25
C LEU A 46 -0.40 9.99 -8.71
N VAL A 47 -1.62 9.53 -8.97
CA VAL A 47 -2.11 8.20 -8.54
C VAL A 47 -2.66 7.45 -9.75
N PHE A 48 -2.30 6.18 -9.93
CA PHE A 48 -2.77 5.36 -11.05
C PHE A 48 -2.91 3.89 -10.70
N LEU A 49 -3.77 3.19 -11.44
CA LEU A 49 -3.94 1.75 -11.35
C LEU A 49 -2.90 1.07 -12.25
N ASP A 50 -1.94 0.38 -11.64
CA ASP A 50 -0.85 -0.28 -12.37
C ASP A 50 -1.27 -1.70 -12.78
N LYS A 51 -1.79 -1.83 -14.00
CA LYS A 51 -2.40 -3.06 -14.51
C LYS A 51 -1.37 -4.10 -14.93
N ASN A 52 -0.15 -3.67 -15.26
CA ASN A 52 0.91 -4.56 -15.72
C ASN A 52 2.03 -4.76 -14.69
N GLY A 53 1.99 -4.06 -13.56
CA GLY A 53 2.91 -4.21 -12.43
C GLY A 53 4.30 -3.63 -12.71
N ASN A 54 4.42 -2.66 -13.61
CA ASN A 54 5.71 -2.11 -14.02
C ASN A 54 6.09 -0.80 -13.30
N TYR A 55 5.21 -0.27 -12.45
CA TYR A 55 5.37 1.01 -11.74
C TYR A 55 5.52 2.24 -12.67
N GLN A 56 4.89 2.20 -13.84
CA GLN A 56 4.87 3.27 -14.83
C GLN A 56 3.42 3.54 -15.22
N LEU A 57 3.08 4.81 -15.45
CA LEU A 57 1.77 5.15 -15.97
C LEU A 57 1.73 4.87 -17.47
N ASP A 58 1.10 3.77 -17.86
CA ASP A 58 0.96 3.37 -19.25
C ASP A 58 -0.33 3.87 -19.91
N ALA A 59 -0.35 3.83 -21.24
CA ALA A 59 -1.53 4.21 -22.01
C ALA A 59 -2.73 3.30 -21.67
N GLY A 60 -3.85 3.92 -21.27
CA GLY A 60 -5.08 3.20 -20.91
C GLY A 60 -5.19 2.85 -19.43
N GLU A 61 -4.20 3.20 -18.60
CA GLU A 61 -4.30 3.07 -17.15
C GLU A 61 -5.03 4.27 -16.53
N PRO A 62 -6.10 4.04 -15.76
CA PRO A 62 -6.77 5.11 -15.03
C PRO A 62 -5.80 5.81 -14.08
N ASN A 63 -5.85 7.14 -14.06
CA ASN A 63 -5.05 7.96 -13.17
C ASN A 63 -5.83 9.18 -12.67
N THR A 64 -5.34 9.76 -11.57
CA THR A 64 -5.88 10.95 -10.91
C THR A 64 -4.77 11.65 -10.14
N THR A 65 -5.10 12.73 -9.44
CA THR A 65 -4.17 13.47 -8.57
C THR A 65 -4.78 13.67 -7.20
N THR A 66 -3.97 13.61 -6.15
CA THR A 66 -4.45 13.80 -4.78
C THR A 66 -4.82 15.24 -4.45
N ASP A 67 -5.82 15.41 -3.60
CA ASP A 67 -6.25 16.70 -3.05
C ASP A 67 -5.37 17.18 -1.88
N GLN A 68 -5.73 18.31 -1.27
CA GLN A 68 -5.00 18.91 -0.14
C GLN A 68 -4.87 18.04 1.12
N ASN A 69 -5.72 17.01 1.25
CA ASN A 69 -5.71 16.05 2.36
C ASN A 69 -5.09 14.71 1.93
N GLY A 70 -4.42 14.66 0.78
CA GLY A 70 -3.90 13.42 0.20
C GLY A 70 -4.98 12.48 -0.34
N GLY A 71 -6.25 12.90 -0.34
CA GLY A 71 -7.37 12.10 -0.81
C GLY A 71 -7.34 11.96 -2.32
N TYR A 72 -7.72 10.79 -2.83
CA TYR A 72 -7.90 10.56 -4.26
C TYR A 72 -9.19 9.78 -4.54
N THR A 73 -9.73 9.96 -5.73
CA THR A 73 -10.77 9.10 -6.29
C THR A 73 -10.36 8.69 -7.70
N LEU A 74 -10.22 7.39 -7.90
CA LEU A 74 -9.82 6.78 -9.17
C LEU A 74 -11.02 6.07 -9.78
N ASN A 75 -11.43 6.49 -10.98
CA ASN A 75 -12.52 5.84 -11.71
C ASN A 75 -11.95 4.71 -12.56
N ILE A 76 -12.21 3.46 -12.18
CA ILE A 76 -11.67 2.28 -12.85
C ILE A 76 -12.77 1.42 -13.44
N ASP A 77 -12.42 0.42 -14.25
CA ASP A 77 -13.37 -0.59 -14.68
C ASP A 77 -13.86 -1.39 -13.45
N PRO A 78 -15.18 -1.58 -13.25
CA PRO A 78 -15.72 -2.42 -12.18
C PRO A 78 -15.10 -3.83 -12.13
N ALA A 79 -14.71 -4.37 -13.28
CA ALA A 79 -14.03 -5.66 -13.36
C ALA A 79 -12.60 -5.62 -12.81
N ASP A 80 -11.98 -4.45 -12.65
CA ASP A 80 -10.59 -4.28 -12.22
C ASP A 80 -10.45 -4.00 -10.71
N VAL A 81 -11.56 -3.75 -10.02
CA VAL A 81 -11.59 -3.53 -8.56
C VAL A 81 -10.95 -4.70 -7.82
N GLY A 82 -9.88 -4.43 -7.07
CA GLY A 82 -9.14 -5.41 -6.28
C GLY A 82 -8.28 -6.40 -7.06
N LYS A 83 -8.08 -6.20 -8.36
CA LYS A 83 -7.18 -7.04 -9.17
C LYS A 83 -5.76 -6.50 -9.27
N TYR A 84 -5.61 -5.17 -9.27
CA TYR A 84 -4.35 -4.51 -9.56
C TYR A 84 -3.92 -3.59 -8.40
N PRO A 85 -2.62 -3.43 -8.17
CA PRO A 85 -2.12 -2.45 -7.22
C PRO A 85 -2.43 -1.01 -7.68
N ILE A 86 -2.51 -0.10 -6.71
CA ILE A 86 -2.54 1.34 -6.99
C ILE A 86 -1.19 1.91 -6.60
N VAL A 87 -0.63 2.71 -7.50
CA VAL A 87 0.66 3.38 -7.36
C VAL A 87 0.42 4.88 -7.19
N ALA A 88 1.18 5.50 -6.30
CA ALA A 88 1.26 6.95 -6.16
C ALA A 88 2.70 7.43 -6.39
N VAL A 89 2.88 8.53 -7.10
CA VAL A 89 4.17 9.16 -7.34
C VAL A 89 4.14 10.56 -6.73
N ALA A 90 4.96 10.77 -5.72
CA ALA A 90 5.29 12.09 -5.24
C ALA A 90 6.29 12.72 -6.23
N ILE A 91 5.94 13.87 -6.80
CA ILE A 91 6.70 14.51 -7.88
C ILE A 91 7.46 15.69 -7.31
N LYS A 92 8.78 15.69 -7.50
CA LYS A 92 9.69 16.77 -7.11
C LYS A 92 9.15 18.14 -7.53
N GLY A 93 9.06 19.05 -6.56
CA GLY A 93 8.63 20.44 -6.81
C GLY A 93 7.15 20.63 -7.14
N GLN A 94 6.34 19.56 -7.14
CA GLN A 94 4.89 19.63 -7.41
C GLN A 94 4.06 19.08 -6.25
N THR A 95 4.42 17.90 -5.75
CA THR A 95 3.72 17.27 -4.63
C THR A 95 4.10 17.98 -3.34
N ILE A 96 3.11 18.39 -2.56
CA ILE A 96 3.28 19.08 -1.28
C ILE A 96 3.07 18.06 -0.16
N ASP A 97 4.08 17.89 0.67
CA ASP A 97 3.95 17.14 1.92
C ASP A 97 3.33 18.07 2.98
N ARG A 98 2.16 17.66 3.49
CA ARG A 98 1.37 18.46 4.44
C ARG A 98 1.98 18.53 5.84
N ASP A 99 2.92 17.66 6.19
CA ASP A 99 3.63 17.76 7.47
C ASP A 99 4.64 18.91 7.45
N THR A 100 5.31 19.10 6.31
CA THR A 100 6.31 20.16 6.12
C THR A 100 5.73 21.45 5.51
N GLY A 101 4.56 21.35 4.87
CA GLY A 101 3.94 22.44 4.10
C GLY A 101 4.72 22.81 2.83
N SER A 102 5.71 22.02 2.44
CA SER A 102 6.63 22.31 1.34
C SER A 102 6.54 21.26 0.24
N ALA A 103 6.94 21.63 -0.97
CA ALA A 103 7.05 20.68 -2.05
C ALA A 103 8.17 19.65 -1.76
N VAL A 104 7.93 18.38 -2.09
CA VAL A 104 8.93 17.32 -1.93
C VAL A 104 10.18 17.62 -2.76
N SER A 105 11.36 17.38 -2.18
CA SER A 105 12.65 17.74 -2.77
C SER A 105 13.14 16.76 -3.85
N SER A 106 12.62 15.53 -3.83
CA SER A 106 12.91 14.45 -4.76
C SER A 106 11.64 13.66 -5.05
N SER A 107 11.54 13.09 -6.25
CA SER A 107 10.41 12.22 -6.59
C SER A 107 10.58 10.83 -5.98
N TYR A 108 9.50 10.22 -5.50
CA TYR A 108 9.51 8.85 -5.01
C TYR A 108 8.15 8.20 -5.27
N LEU A 109 8.14 6.87 -5.26
CA LEU A 109 6.98 6.07 -5.58
C LEU A 109 6.48 5.34 -4.33
N LEU A 110 5.17 5.35 -4.12
CA LEU A 110 4.48 4.56 -3.12
C LEU A 110 3.48 3.65 -3.82
N SER A 111 3.09 2.56 -3.17
CA SER A 111 2.12 1.62 -3.72
C SER A 111 1.33 0.92 -2.63
N THR A 112 0.18 0.35 -3.00
CA THR A 112 -0.61 -0.51 -2.13
C THR A 112 -0.97 -1.80 -2.86
N PRO A 113 -0.92 -2.98 -2.21
CA PRO A 113 -1.22 -4.23 -2.89
C PRO A 113 -2.69 -4.29 -3.33
N ALA A 114 -2.99 -5.04 -4.39
CA ALA A 114 -4.35 -5.22 -4.89
C ALA A 114 -5.34 -5.72 -3.82
N ALA A 115 -4.88 -6.56 -2.88
CA ALA A 115 -5.69 -7.02 -1.75
C ALA A 115 -6.09 -5.89 -0.77
N GLY A 116 -5.34 -4.78 -0.76
CA GLY A 116 -5.69 -3.55 -0.07
C GLY A 116 -6.62 -2.64 -0.87
N VAL A 117 -6.86 -2.95 -2.15
CA VAL A 117 -7.72 -2.20 -3.07
C VAL A 117 -9.09 -2.85 -3.11
N SER A 118 -9.99 -2.44 -2.23
CA SER A 118 -11.37 -2.93 -2.24
C SER A 118 -12.28 -1.89 -1.64
N GLY A 119 -13.54 -1.81 -2.08
CA GLY A 119 -14.53 -0.89 -1.51
C GLY A 119 -14.77 -1.06 0.00
N THR A 120 -14.22 -2.13 0.59
CA THR A 120 -14.33 -2.48 2.02
C THR A 120 -13.02 -2.31 2.79
N VAL A 121 -11.88 -2.10 2.12
CA VAL A 121 -10.55 -1.97 2.76
C VAL A 121 -10.08 -0.51 2.65
N SER A 122 -9.38 0.00 3.66
CA SER A 122 -8.80 1.33 3.61
C SER A 122 -7.73 1.39 2.51
N ASN A 123 -8.05 2.05 1.39
CA ASN A 123 -7.14 2.25 0.25
C ASN A 123 -6.09 3.32 0.61
N PHE A 124 -5.22 3.01 1.57
CA PHE A 124 -4.20 3.90 2.08
C PHE A 124 -2.85 3.55 1.48
N ILE A 125 -2.31 4.47 0.68
CA ILE A 125 -1.02 4.33 0.00
C ILE A 125 0.04 5.05 0.83
N SER A 126 1.01 4.29 1.33
CA SER A 126 2.05 4.79 2.22
C SER A 126 3.34 3.99 2.08
N PRO A 127 4.46 4.45 2.67
CA PRO A 127 5.68 3.65 2.75
C PRO A 127 5.46 2.26 3.37
N MET A 128 4.50 2.12 4.31
CA MET A 128 4.14 0.84 4.94
C MET A 128 3.41 -0.09 3.98
N SER A 129 2.40 0.40 3.27
CA SER A 129 1.68 -0.40 2.27
C SER A 129 2.60 -0.78 1.11
N THR A 130 3.53 0.11 0.74
CA THR A 130 4.54 -0.13 -0.30
C THR A 130 5.43 -1.29 0.12
N LEU A 131 5.94 -1.27 1.36
CA LEU A 131 6.77 -2.34 1.88
C LEU A 131 6.02 -3.68 1.98
N ILE A 132 4.74 -3.67 2.35
CA ILE A 132 3.89 -4.88 2.32
C ILE A 132 3.72 -5.39 0.89
N MET A 133 3.44 -4.51 -0.07
CA MET A 133 3.35 -4.88 -1.48
C MET A 133 4.63 -5.54 -1.96
N GLU A 134 5.80 -4.96 -1.67
CA GLU A 134 7.08 -5.54 -2.09
C GLU A 134 7.38 -6.88 -1.40
N LYS A 135 6.98 -7.06 -0.13
CA LYS A 135 7.06 -8.37 0.54
C LYS A 135 6.25 -9.44 -0.19
N LEU A 136 5.02 -9.11 -0.60
CA LEU A 136 4.14 -10.03 -1.34
C LEU A 136 4.69 -10.33 -2.73
N GLN A 137 5.14 -9.30 -3.45
CA GLN A 137 5.73 -9.44 -4.78
C GLN A 137 7.01 -10.29 -4.77
N ALA A 138 7.83 -10.16 -3.73
CA ALA A 138 9.06 -10.93 -3.58
C ALA A 138 8.82 -12.38 -3.11
N ASN A 139 7.63 -12.71 -2.59
CA ASN A 139 7.32 -14.02 -2.00
C ASN A 139 5.93 -14.51 -2.46
N PRO A 140 5.83 -15.23 -3.59
CA PRO A 140 4.54 -15.67 -4.17
C PRO A 140 3.65 -16.54 -3.27
N GLY A 141 4.20 -17.14 -2.20
CA GLY A 141 3.43 -17.92 -1.21
C GLY A 141 3.06 -17.18 0.07
N MET A 142 3.44 -15.90 0.19
CA MET A 142 3.18 -15.10 1.39
C MET A 142 1.77 -14.54 1.37
N THR A 143 1.03 -14.69 2.47
CA THR A 143 -0.29 -14.06 2.60
C THR A 143 -0.17 -12.60 3.04
N LEU A 144 -1.21 -11.80 2.78
CA LEU A 144 -1.28 -10.42 3.29
C LEU A 144 -1.15 -10.39 4.83
N ALA A 145 -1.77 -11.35 5.52
CA ALA A 145 -1.69 -11.46 6.98
C ALA A 145 -0.26 -11.72 7.45
N ASP A 146 0.48 -12.60 6.78
CA ASP A 146 1.89 -12.87 7.10
C ASP A 146 2.78 -11.65 6.84
N ALA A 147 2.55 -10.93 5.73
CA ALA A 147 3.29 -9.71 5.41
C ALA A 147 3.07 -8.63 6.47
N MET A 148 1.82 -8.42 6.89
CA MET A 148 1.48 -7.52 8.00
C MET A 148 2.10 -7.98 9.32
N ALA A 149 2.04 -9.28 9.64
CA ALA A 149 2.63 -9.82 10.85
C ALA A 149 4.16 -9.63 10.90
N GLN A 150 4.85 -9.84 9.78
CA GLN A 150 6.29 -9.56 9.68
C GLN A 150 6.60 -8.07 9.86
N LEU A 151 5.87 -7.18 9.17
CA LEU A 151 6.07 -5.74 9.31
C LEU A 151 5.85 -5.30 10.75
N ARG A 152 4.75 -5.75 11.36
CA ARG A 152 4.40 -5.50 12.76
C ARG A 152 5.53 -5.92 13.71
N ASN A 153 6.09 -7.12 13.51
CA ASN A 153 7.19 -7.62 14.34
C ASN A 153 8.49 -6.81 14.12
N GLN A 154 8.81 -6.42 12.89
CA GLN A 154 10.00 -5.58 12.61
C GLN A 154 9.92 -4.21 13.26
N LEU A 155 8.71 -3.64 13.34
CA LEU A 155 8.45 -2.37 13.98
C LEU A 155 8.17 -2.48 15.49
N ASN A 156 8.24 -3.69 16.06
CA ASN A 156 7.90 -3.97 17.45
C ASN A 156 6.49 -3.46 17.85
N MET A 157 5.52 -3.63 16.96
CA MET A 157 4.15 -3.16 17.15
C MET A 157 3.26 -4.23 17.82
N PRO A 158 2.31 -3.83 18.71
CA PRO A 158 1.40 -4.75 19.37
C PRO A 158 0.48 -5.47 18.38
N ALA A 159 0.09 -6.70 18.71
CA ALA A 159 -0.87 -7.48 17.93
C ALA A 159 -2.23 -6.77 17.84
N GLY A 160 -2.94 -6.99 16.72
CA GLY A 160 -4.26 -6.39 16.46
C GLY A 160 -4.23 -5.00 15.83
N MET A 161 -3.05 -4.41 15.64
CA MET A 161 -2.88 -3.17 14.89
C MET A 161 -3.04 -3.40 13.39
N ASP A 162 -3.71 -2.45 12.72
CA ASP A 162 -3.81 -2.43 11.27
C ASP A 162 -2.56 -1.79 10.66
N MET A 163 -1.72 -2.60 10.04
CA MET A 163 -0.47 -2.16 9.41
C MET A 163 -0.70 -1.44 8.06
N LEU A 164 -1.91 -1.53 7.49
CA LEU A 164 -2.35 -0.81 6.30
C LEU A 164 -3.27 0.37 6.65
N GLY A 165 -3.55 0.58 7.93
CA GLY A 165 -4.41 1.66 8.41
C GLY A 165 -3.81 3.04 8.14
N ASN A 166 -4.66 4.04 8.00
CA ASN A 166 -4.26 5.44 7.89
C ASN A 166 -3.66 5.90 9.23
N TYR A 167 -2.35 5.72 9.38
CA TYR A 167 -1.64 6.05 10.61
C TYR A 167 -1.64 7.54 10.93
N VAL A 168 -1.83 8.43 9.93
CA VAL A 168 -1.92 9.88 10.16
C VAL A 168 -3.20 10.20 10.93
N ALA A 169 -4.34 9.62 10.51
CA ALA A 169 -5.60 9.74 11.22
C ALA A 169 -5.61 8.93 12.53
N GLY A 170 -5.01 7.74 12.53
CA GLY A 170 -4.91 6.85 13.69
C GLY A 170 -4.05 7.41 14.83
N ALA A 171 -3.15 8.35 14.53
CA ALA A 171 -2.37 9.11 15.51
C ALA A 171 -3.18 10.25 16.19
N GLY A 172 -4.46 10.44 15.82
CA GLY A 172 -5.34 11.46 16.38
C GLY A 172 -5.88 11.15 17.77
N PRO A 173 -6.35 12.15 18.53
CA PRO A 173 -6.95 11.95 19.85
C PRO A 173 -8.17 11.00 19.81
N GLY A 174 -8.30 10.16 20.83
CA GLY A 174 -9.45 9.24 20.96
C GLY A 174 -9.37 7.97 20.11
N GLN A 175 -8.28 7.76 19.37
CA GLN A 175 -8.02 6.52 18.62
C GLN A 175 -7.38 5.45 19.51
N SER A 176 -7.48 4.19 19.07
CA SER A 176 -6.66 3.12 19.61
C SER A 176 -5.25 3.18 19.03
N PHE A 177 -4.25 2.79 19.81
CA PHE A 177 -2.84 2.71 19.37
C PHE A 177 -2.22 4.04 18.88
N VAL A 178 -2.66 5.18 19.42
CA VAL A 178 -2.19 6.53 19.03
C VAL A 178 -0.66 6.63 18.97
N ALA A 179 0.02 6.25 20.06
CA ALA A 179 1.48 6.33 20.15
C ALA A 179 2.17 5.47 19.09
N GLN A 180 1.60 4.32 18.76
CA GLN A 180 2.17 3.43 17.76
C GLN A 180 1.92 3.91 16.34
N TYR A 181 0.77 4.52 16.06
CA TYR A 181 0.53 5.18 14.78
C TYR A 181 1.40 6.42 14.60
N GLN A 182 1.70 7.15 15.68
CA GLN A 182 2.72 8.22 15.66
C GLN A 182 4.10 7.66 15.30
N THR A 183 4.50 6.53 15.89
CA THR A 183 5.76 5.86 15.52
C THR A 183 5.73 5.42 14.05
N MET A 184 4.66 4.76 13.59
CA MET A 184 4.52 4.35 12.18
C MET A 184 4.64 5.53 11.22
N HIS A 185 4.04 6.67 11.57
CA HIS A 185 4.15 7.91 10.82
C HIS A 185 5.60 8.39 10.72
N GLN A 186 6.33 8.45 11.83
CA GLN A 186 7.74 8.86 11.83
C GLN A 186 8.61 7.88 11.03
N VAL A 187 8.37 6.56 11.14
CA VAL A 187 9.10 5.58 10.32
C VAL A 187 8.78 5.77 8.84
N ALA A 188 7.52 6.04 8.49
CA ALA A 188 7.10 6.30 7.11
C ALA A 188 7.83 7.52 6.53
N GLN A 189 7.93 8.63 7.28
CA GLN A 189 8.70 9.82 6.87
C GLN A 189 10.18 9.49 6.62
N GLN A 190 10.81 8.68 7.49
CA GLN A 190 12.20 8.25 7.28
C GLN A 190 12.35 7.37 6.03
N MET A 191 11.41 6.45 5.80
CA MET A 191 11.40 5.63 4.59
C MET A 191 11.23 6.49 3.34
N ALA A 192 10.30 7.45 3.33
CA ALA A 192 10.10 8.36 2.22
C ALA A 192 11.34 9.21 1.95
N GLY A 193 12.00 9.73 2.99
CA GLY A 193 13.27 10.44 2.87
C GLY A 193 14.38 9.58 2.26
N LEU A 194 14.50 8.32 2.69
CA LEU A 194 15.42 7.35 2.07
C LEU A 194 15.09 7.09 0.61
N MET A 195 13.80 6.92 0.27
CA MET A 195 13.36 6.68 -1.11
C MET A 195 13.65 7.90 -2.01
N GLY A 196 13.37 9.10 -1.51
CA GLY A 196 13.70 10.36 -2.17
C GLY A 196 15.21 10.56 -2.35
N SER A 197 16.04 10.13 -1.39
CA SER A 197 17.50 10.21 -1.50
C SER A 197 18.06 9.38 -2.67
N GLN A 198 17.39 8.28 -3.02
CA GLN A 198 17.78 7.38 -4.11
C GLN A 198 17.05 7.65 -5.42
N SER A 199 16.21 8.70 -5.46
CA SER A 199 15.38 9.06 -6.62
C SER A 199 16.16 9.12 -7.93
N GLY A 200 17.35 9.74 -7.95
CA GLY A 200 18.16 9.85 -9.16
C GLY A 200 18.67 8.51 -9.75
N LEU A 201 18.62 7.43 -8.98
CA LEU A 201 18.97 6.08 -9.44
C LEU A 201 17.73 5.24 -9.76
N VAL A 202 16.66 5.42 -9.00
CA VAL A 202 15.45 4.58 -9.06
C VAL A 202 14.42 5.14 -10.03
N MET A 203 14.28 6.47 -10.10
CA MET A 203 13.26 7.14 -10.89
C MET A 203 13.85 7.68 -12.19
N SER A 204 13.06 7.61 -13.27
CA SER A 204 13.30 8.27 -14.54
C SER A 204 12.04 9.05 -14.91
N GLY A 205 12.01 10.35 -14.57
CA GLY A 205 10.78 11.13 -14.57
C GLY A 205 9.82 10.63 -13.49
N ASN A 206 8.60 10.25 -13.88
CA ASN A 206 7.58 9.70 -12.97
C ASN A 206 7.60 8.17 -12.88
N ASN A 207 8.48 7.51 -13.65
CA ASN A 207 8.52 6.05 -13.77
C ASN A 207 9.64 5.48 -12.91
N ALA A 208 9.37 4.40 -12.18
CA ALA A 208 10.39 3.71 -11.40
C ALA A 208 11.03 2.56 -12.19
N ASN A 209 12.35 2.40 -12.05
CA ASN A 209 13.03 1.17 -12.46
C ASN A 209 12.74 0.08 -11.43
N MET A 210 11.87 -0.86 -11.79
CA MET A 210 11.40 -1.92 -10.90
C MET A 210 12.53 -2.67 -10.16
N ALA A 211 13.63 -3.03 -10.85
CA ALA A 211 14.71 -3.78 -10.22
C ALA A 211 15.43 -2.95 -9.14
N ARG A 212 15.69 -1.68 -9.41
CA ARG A 212 16.30 -0.75 -8.45
C ARG A 212 15.35 -0.41 -7.31
N PHE A 213 14.07 -0.19 -7.62
CA PHE A 213 13.03 0.06 -6.61
C PHE A 213 12.90 -1.11 -5.63
N ARG A 214 12.80 -2.34 -6.14
CA ARG A 214 12.77 -3.57 -5.32
C ARG A 214 14.01 -3.74 -4.46
N SER A 215 15.19 -3.46 -5.01
CA SER A 215 16.44 -3.51 -4.24
C SER A 215 16.44 -2.48 -3.11
N MET A 216 16.02 -1.24 -3.39
CA MET A 216 15.91 -0.17 -2.41
C MET A 216 14.95 -0.55 -1.28
N MET A 217 13.74 -1.01 -1.62
CA MET A 217 12.74 -1.46 -0.64
C MET A 217 13.21 -2.68 0.14
N GLY A 218 14.00 -3.57 -0.48
CA GLY A 218 14.62 -4.71 0.19
C GLY A 218 15.65 -4.28 1.24
N GLN A 219 16.46 -3.26 0.95
CA GLN A 219 17.41 -2.72 1.93
C GLN A 219 16.70 -1.97 3.06
N ILE A 220 15.65 -1.21 2.75
CA ILE A 220 14.77 -0.61 3.75
C ILE A 220 14.16 -1.69 4.65
N ASN A 221 13.67 -2.78 4.07
CA ASN A 221 13.11 -3.91 4.81
C ASN A 221 14.12 -4.51 5.81
N GLN A 222 15.33 -4.83 5.36
CA GLN A 222 16.35 -5.46 6.20
C GLN A 222 16.79 -4.58 7.38
N ASN A 223 16.68 -3.27 7.21
CA ASN A 223 17.11 -2.28 8.20
C ASN A 223 15.95 -1.64 8.95
N LEU A 224 14.72 -2.10 8.72
CA LEU A 224 13.53 -1.46 9.26
C LEU A 224 13.53 -1.28 10.78
N PRO A 225 13.97 -2.26 11.61
CA PRO A 225 14.07 -2.05 13.05
C PRO A 225 15.00 -0.89 13.42
N GLN A 226 16.13 -0.74 12.71
CA GLN A 226 17.07 0.37 12.92
C GLN A 226 16.55 1.70 12.40
N ILE A 227 15.79 1.71 11.29
CA ILE A 227 15.09 2.91 10.80
C ILE A 227 14.06 3.35 11.85
N ALA A 228 13.30 2.41 12.41
CA ALA A 228 12.32 2.68 13.44
C ALA A 228 12.95 3.23 14.73
N SER A 229 14.10 2.70 15.15
CA SER A 229 14.81 3.21 16.34
C SER A 229 15.43 4.60 16.13
N ASN A 230 15.67 5.00 14.87
CA ASN A 230 16.15 6.33 14.50
C ASN A 230 15.02 7.27 14.05
N ALA A 231 13.76 6.86 14.17
CA ALA A 231 12.63 7.68 13.76
C ALA A 231 12.60 9.02 14.54
N GLY A 232 12.55 10.13 13.81
CA GLY A 232 12.62 11.48 14.37
C GLY A 232 14.05 12.04 14.59
N GLN A 233 15.10 11.28 14.29
CA GLN A 233 16.49 11.76 14.34
C GLN A 233 16.92 12.33 12.98
N VAL A 234 17.02 13.66 12.87
CA VAL A 234 17.57 14.31 11.67
C VAL A 234 19.09 14.10 11.62
N ASN A 235 19.63 13.69 10.47
CA ASN A 235 21.07 13.44 10.25
C ASN A 235 21.71 12.30 11.06
N SER A 236 20.98 11.21 11.32
CA SER A 236 21.58 10.06 12.02
C SER A 236 22.72 9.43 11.20
N THR A 237 23.85 9.13 11.85
CA THR A 237 25.03 8.49 11.21
C THR A 237 24.63 7.16 10.55
N PHE A 238 23.72 6.43 11.19
CA PHE A 238 23.15 5.21 10.64
C PHE A 238 22.42 5.48 9.31
N MET A 239 21.52 6.47 9.28
CA MET A 239 20.77 6.81 8.06
C MET A 239 21.69 7.28 6.94
N ASN A 240 22.70 8.09 7.26
CA ASN A 240 23.72 8.51 6.28
C ASN A 240 24.51 7.33 5.71
N SER A 241 24.96 6.41 6.57
CA SER A 241 25.65 5.18 6.14
C SER A 241 24.74 4.30 5.28
N MET A 242 23.47 4.17 5.67
CA MET A 242 22.48 3.39 4.93
C MET A 242 22.24 3.99 3.53
N MET A 243 22.10 5.31 3.42
CA MET A 243 21.96 5.99 2.12
C MET A 243 23.15 5.71 1.20
N ASN A 244 24.38 5.79 1.71
CA ASN A 244 25.58 5.50 0.93
C ASN A 244 25.66 4.03 0.47
N GLN A 245 25.28 3.11 1.36
CA GLN A 245 25.22 1.69 1.03
C GLN A 245 24.15 1.40 -0.03
N MET A 246 22.98 2.02 0.07
CA MET A 246 21.93 1.90 -0.93
C MET A 246 22.40 2.44 -2.28
N GLN A 247 23.02 3.62 -2.31
CA GLN A 247 23.54 4.22 -3.54
C GLN A 247 24.55 3.30 -4.23
N THR A 248 25.47 2.71 -3.46
CA THR A 248 26.45 1.74 -3.96
C THR A 248 25.77 0.49 -4.52
N THR A 249 24.76 -0.03 -3.83
CA THR A 249 24.03 -1.23 -4.26
C THR A 249 23.24 -0.97 -5.54
N LEU A 250 22.56 0.17 -5.63
CA LEU A 250 21.69 0.53 -6.75
C LEU A 250 22.46 0.86 -8.03
N THR A 251 23.64 1.50 -7.91
CA THR A 251 24.53 1.74 -9.07
C THR A 251 25.04 0.44 -9.67
N GLY A 252 25.25 -0.61 -8.86
CA GLY A 252 25.59 -1.96 -9.31
C GLY A 252 24.44 -2.72 -10.02
N ILE A 253 23.21 -2.19 -10.02
CA ILE A 253 22.07 -2.78 -10.73
C ILE A 253 21.92 -2.08 -12.10
N PRO A 254 22.14 -2.78 -13.22
CA PRO A 254 21.89 -2.27 -14.57
C PRO A 254 20.40 -1.95 -14.76
N VAL A 255 20.13 -0.82 -15.41
CA VAL A 255 18.76 -0.37 -15.71
C VAL A 255 17.99 -1.28 -16.68
N SER A 256 18.70 -2.14 -17.44
CA SER A 256 18.14 -3.08 -18.41
C SER A 256 17.92 -4.51 -17.88
N SER A 257 18.18 -4.75 -16.60
CA SER A 257 18.16 -6.13 -16.06
C SER A 257 16.75 -6.71 -15.98
N GLY A 258 16.56 -7.90 -16.54
CA GLY A 258 15.37 -8.74 -16.35
C GLY A 258 15.21 -9.26 -14.91
N LEU A 259 14.25 -10.18 -14.72
CA LEU A 259 13.77 -10.67 -13.42
C LEU A 259 14.91 -11.12 -12.48
N ARG A 260 15.23 -10.28 -11.48
CA ARG A 260 16.11 -10.63 -10.36
C ARG A 260 15.27 -11.17 -9.21
N ASN A 261 15.78 -12.21 -8.54
CA ASN A 261 15.14 -12.75 -7.34
C ASN A 261 15.54 -11.92 -6.11
N PHE A 262 14.61 -11.10 -5.60
CA PHE A 262 14.81 -10.27 -4.42
C PHE A 262 14.32 -10.92 -3.11
N SER A 263 13.82 -12.15 -3.15
CA SER A 263 13.17 -12.80 -2.01
C SER A 263 14.05 -12.83 -0.75
N SER A 264 15.38 -12.94 -0.87
CA SER A 264 16.29 -12.90 0.29
C SER A 264 16.30 -11.55 1.02
N LEU A 265 16.03 -10.45 0.33
CA LEU A 265 15.95 -9.11 0.94
C LEU A 265 14.65 -8.91 1.72
N PHE A 266 13.60 -9.65 1.34
CA PHE A 266 12.27 -9.57 1.95
C PHE A 266 12.00 -10.71 2.93
N ARG A 267 12.85 -11.74 2.97
CA ARG A 267 12.83 -12.79 3.98
C ARG A 267 13.46 -12.28 5.27
N ASN A 268 12.64 -12.07 6.30
CA ASN A 268 13.16 -12.05 7.65
C ASN A 268 13.21 -13.46 8.21
N MET A 269 14.41 -13.92 8.53
CA MET A 269 14.63 -15.20 9.21
C MET A 269 13.98 -15.29 10.59
N THR A 270 13.40 -14.21 11.12
CA THR A 270 12.60 -14.21 12.36
C THR A 270 11.29 -14.99 12.22
N SER A 271 10.91 -15.45 11.03
CA SER A 271 9.74 -16.33 10.85
C SER A 271 10.01 -17.81 11.18
N HIS A 272 11.20 -18.18 11.64
CA HIS A 272 11.37 -19.49 12.28
C HIS A 272 10.88 -19.40 13.73
N GLN A 273 9.64 -19.83 13.94
CA GLN A 273 9.10 -20.33 15.22
C GLN A 273 8.38 -19.36 16.15
N TYR A 274 7.22 -18.83 15.74
CA TYR A 274 6.14 -18.58 16.70
C TYR A 274 4.78 -18.97 16.12
N PHE A 275 4.59 -20.27 15.89
CA PHE A 275 3.26 -20.87 15.80
C PHE A 275 2.69 -20.98 17.22
N TRP A 276 2.17 -19.88 17.76
CA TRP A 276 1.30 -19.95 18.93
C TRP A 276 -0.11 -20.34 18.46
N ASN A 277 -0.57 -21.54 18.84
CA ASN A 277 -1.98 -21.90 18.70
C ASN A 277 -2.71 -21.54 20.00
N TYR A 278 -3.82 -20.79 19.89
CA TYR A 278 -4.76 -20.60 20.98
C TYR A 278 -5.65 -21.84 21.08
N SER A 279 -5.26 -22.78 21.94
CA SER A 279 -6.18 -23.82 22.43
C SER A 279 -6.18 -23.79 23.95
N SER A 280 -7.36 -23.59 24.54
CA SER A 280 -7.61 -23.67 25.99
C SER A 280 -6.82 -22.72 26.90
N GLY A 281 -6.55 -21.48 26.47
CA GLY A 281 -6.10 -20.42 27.38
C GLY A 281 -4.66 -20.51 27.92
N GLN A 282 -3.82 -21.42 27.43
CA GLN A 282 -2.39 -21.43 27.73
C GLN A 282 -1.54 -21.55 26.46
N MET A 283 -0.56 -20.67 26.33
CA MET A 283 0.40 -20.65 25.22
C MET A 283 1.41 -21.79 25.37
N ARG A 284 1.51 -22.69 24.39
CA ARG A 284 2.57 -23.73 24.34
C ARG A 284 3.24 -23.76 22.96
N PRO A 285 4.58 -23.85 22.88
CA PRO A 285 5.30 -23.94 21.60
C PRO A 285 5.15 -25.32 20.98
N ARG A 286 4.99 -25.37 19.65
CA ARG A 286 4.99 -26.61 18.85
C ARG A 286 6.39 -26.80 18.27
N SER A 287 7.09 -27.85 18.70
CA SER A 287 8.39 -28.24 18.12
C SER A 287 8.15 -28.80 16.71
N GLY A 288 8.71 -28.14 15.69
CA GLY A 288 8.80 -28.69 14.35
C GLY A 288 10.08 -29.49 14.22
N MET A 289 9.95 -30.80 14.01
CA MET A 289 11.05 -31.68 13.64
C MET A 289 11.57 -31.29 12.25
N MET A 290 12.89 -31.43 12.09
CA MET A 290 13.68 -31.21 10.88
C MET A 290 13.12 -31.91 9.64
#